data_AF-A0A9W6TQ97-F1
#
_entry.id   AF-A0A9W6TQ97-F1
#
_cell.length_a   1.000
_cell.length_b   1.000
_cell.length_c   1.000
_cell.angle_alpha   90.00
_cell.angle_beta   90.00
_cell.angle_gamma   90.00
#
_symmetry.space_group_name_H-M   'P 1'
#
loop_
_entity.id
_entity.type
_entity.pdbx_description
1 polymer ?
#
loop_
_entity_poly.entity_id
_entity_poly.type
_entity_poly.pdbx_seq_one_letter_code
_entity_poly.pdbx_strand_id
1 'polypeptide(L)'
;MAKKARELGVVFACDDLYSREFELLEDTLDTQLPPYFDGDYWPSEAERVAASPAKRGRKEANTASASSEKFRKRVSESVKSARESLFVIALQPTCATCKQLIVNAAYWRAASVGAVDTYYCSKCQSAAAAAVAATATATATGAAVEEVALVKVSPPNFVEACSNSKTEEAEMSCPFLDYRPNMLKNCEEHHYQFDSFRRAKYSTMMLVYQISSTQRSAQ
;
A
#
# COMPACT_ATOMS: atom_id res chain seq x y z
N MET A 1 -3.29 -12.16 -5.39
CA MET A 1 -2.70 -12.00 -4.05
C MET A 1 -3.63 -11.23 -3.11
N ALA A 2 -3.99 -9.96 -3.40
CA ALA A 2 -4.81 -9.14 -2.50
C ALA A 2 -6.18 -9.75 -2.12
N LYS A 3 -6.88 -10.40 -3.06
CA LYS A 3 -8.14 -11.13 -2.76
C LYS A 3 -7.95 -12.19 -1.67
N LYS A 4 -6.87 -12.98 -1.76
CA LYS A 4 -6.57 -14.01 -0.77
C LYS A 4 -6.22 -13.41 0.59
N ALA A 5 -5.45 -12.33 0.61
CA ALA A 5 -5.12 -11.62 1.83
C ALA A 5 -6.36 -10.99 2.51
N ARG A 6 -7.37 -10.58 1.73
CA ARG A 6 -8.67 -10.14 2.23
C ARG A 6 -9.47 -11.28 2.89
N GLU A 7 -9.53 -12.44 2.25
CA GLU A 7 -10.15 -13.65 2.83
C GLU A 7 -9.51 -14.02 4.18
N LEU A 8 -8.21 -13.78 4.32
CA LEU A 8 -7.45 -14.03 5.55
C LEU A 8 -7.54 -12.89 6.58
N GLY A 9 -8.27 -11.80 6.28
CA GLY A 9 -8.41 -10.65 7.19
C GLY A 9 -7.15 -9.79 7.35
N VAL A 10 -6.19 -9.90 6.43
CA VAL A 10 -4.94 -9.10 6.43
C VAL A 10 -5.10 -7.79 5.65
N VAL A 11 -5.84 -7.84 4.54
CA VAL A 11 -6.07 -6.68 3.66
C VAL A 11 -7.51 -6.23 3.75
N PHE A 12 -7.71 -4.94 3.98
CA PHE A 12 -9.02 -4.32 4.15
C PHE A 12 -9.55 -3.69 2.86
N ALA A 13 -8.67 -3.11 2.06
CA ALA A 13 -8.99 -2.55 0.75
C ALA A 13 -7.79 -2.69 -0.22
N CYS A 14 -8.08 -2.65 -1.52
CA CYS A 14 -7.08 -2.69 -2.56
C CYS A 14 -7.61 -1.84 -3.71
N ASP A 15 -7.21 -0.58 -3.70
CA ASP A 15 -7.66 0.46 -4.63
C ASP A 15 -6.51 0.80 -5.58
N ASP A 16 -6.78 1.59 -6.62
CA ASP A 16 -5.71 2.16 -7.44
C ASP A 16 -5.20 3.49 -6.86
N LEU A 17 -3.93 3.81 -7.13
CA LEU A 17 -3.30 5.05 -6.64
C LEU A 17 -4.05 6.30 -7.09
N TYR A 18 -4.61 6.31 -8.30
CA TYR A 18 -5.31 7.47 -8.80
C TYR A 18 -6.59 7.74 -7.98
N SER A 19 -7.46 6.75 -7.84
CA SER A 19 -8.72 6.89 -7.10
C SER A 19 -8.48 7.25 -5.63
N ARG A 20 -7.38 6.75 -5.04
CA ARG A 20 -7.09 6.98 -3.63
C ARG A 20 -6.44 8.35 -3.35
N GLU A 21 -5.45 8.74 -4.14
CA GLU A 21 -4.57 9.87 -3.81
C GLU A 21 -4.62 11.01 -4.84
N PHE A 22 -5.07 10.75 -6.08
CA PHE A 22 -5.05 11.75 -7.16
C PHE A 22 -6.43 12.30 -7.56
N GLU A 23 -7.52 11.57 -7.31
CA GLU A 23 -8.87 11.98 -7.72
C GLU A 23 -9.33 13.25 -7.02
N LEU A 24 -9.00 13.40 -5.73
CA LEU A 24 -9.29 14.58 -4.91
C LEU A 24 -8.03 15.39 -4.58
N LEU A 25 -6.97 15.26 -5.40
CA LEU A 25 -5.66 15.83 -5.10
C LEU A 25 -5.69 17.32 -4.80
N GLU A 26 -6.49 18.09 -5.55
CA GLU A 26 -6.57 19.54 -5.37
C GLU A 26 -7.22 19.92 -4.03
N ASP A 27 -8.11 19.08 -3.51
CA ASP A 27 -8.77 19.31 -2.22
C ASP A 27 -7.88 18.86 -1.05
N THR A 28 -7.02 17.86 -1.26
CA THR A 28 -6.19 17.28 -0.20
C THR A 28 -4.78 17.87 -0.13
N LEU A 29 -4.32 18.58 -1.17
CA LEU A 29 -2.92 19.00 -1.34
C LEU A 29 -2.33 19.73 -0.13
N ASP A 30 -3.11 20.60 0.51
CA ASP A 30 -2.70 21.41 1.65
C ASP A 30 -2.56 20.59 2.95
N THR A 31 -3.17 19.41 2.98
CA THR A 31 -3.20 18.53 4.16
C THR A 31 -2.36 17.28 4.00
N GLN A 32 -2.31 16.72 2.80
CA GLN A 32 -1.68 15.44 2.50
C GLN A 32 -1.21 15.39 1.05
N LEU A 33 0.07 15.07 0.87
CA LEU A 33 0.65 14.75 -0.43
C LEU A 33 0.55 13.25 -0.72
N PRO A 34 0.47 12.84 -2.00
CA PRO A 34 0.58 11.44 -2.37
C PRO A 34 1.89 10.82 -1.85
N PRO A 35 1.89 9.51 -1.50
CA PRO A 35 3.08 8.84 -0.99
C PRO A 35 4.26 8.90 -1.95
N TYR A 36 5.40 9.42 -1.50
CA TYR A 36 6.62 9.51 -2.30
C TYR A 36 7.57 8.37 -1.94
N PHE A 37 7.91 7.55 -2.94
CA PHE A 37 8.88 6.47 -2.83
C PHE A 37 9.97 6.63 -3.88
N ASP A 38 11.22 6.33 -3.50
CA ASP A 38 12.36 6.38 -4.42
C ASP A 38 12.24 5.29 -5.50
N GLY A 39 12.52 5.67 -6.75
CA GLY A 39 12.39 4.82 -7.93
C GLY A 39 10.95 4.49 -8.35
N ASP A 40 9.93 5.14 -7.76
CA ASP A 40 8.53 4.90 -8.12
C ASP A 40 8.15 5.61 -9.43
N TYR A 41 7.03 5.17 -10.01
CA TYR A 41 6.51 5.65 -11.28
C TYR A 41 6.11 7.14 -11.19
N TRP A 42 5.19 7.51 -10.29
CA TRP A 42 4.59 8.84 -10.34
C TRP A 42 5.56 10.00 -10.08
N PRO A 43 6.58 9.90 -9.19
CA PRO A 43 7.57 10.95 -9.05
C PRO A 43 8.38 11.14 -10.33
N SER A 44 8.78 10.03 -10.98
CA SER A 44 9.49 10.05 -12.26
C SER A 44 8.64 10.70 -13.36
N GLU A 45 7.33 10.43 -13.38
CA GLU A 45 6.41 11.09 -14.32
C GLU A 45 6.31 12.60 -14.05
N ALA A 46 6.26 13.00 -12.78
CA ALA A 46 6.21 14.40 -12.38
C ALA A 46 7.47 15.16 -12.87
N GLU A 47 8.65 14.58 -12.67
CA GLU A 47 9.91 15.13 -13.20
C GLU A 47 9.91 15.23 -14.72
N ARG A 48 9.46 14.18 -15.42
CA ARG A 48 9.36 14.17 -16.88
C ARG A 48 8.40 15.23 -17.41
N VAL A 49 7.26 15.42 -16.75
CA VAL A 49 6.25 16.44 -17.09
C VAL A 49 6.80 17.84 -16.84
N ALA A 50 7.60 18.03 -15.78
CA ALA A 50 8.28 19.30 -15.49
C ALA A 50 9.34 19.63 -16.55
N ALA A 51 10.09 18.62 -17.00
CA ALA A 51 11.10 18.75 -18.05
C ALA A 51 10.51 18.93 -19.46
N SER A 52 9.24 18.54 -19.67
CA SER A 52 8.55 18.60 -20.97
C SER A 52 7.53 19.75 -21.02
N PRO A 53 7.95 20.99 -21.37
CA PRO A 53 7.02 22.09 -21.58
C PRO A 53 6.06 21.78 -22.74
N ALA A 54 4.84 22.33 -22.67
CA ALA A 54 3.80 22.11 -23.68
C ALA A 54 4.33 22.39 -25.09
N LYS A 55 3.95 21.53 -26.06
CA LYS A 55 4.38 21.65 -27.47
C LYS A 55 4.13 23.06 -27.99
N ARG A 56 5.20 23.66 -28.56
CA ARG A 56 5.23 24.93 -29.31
C ARG A 56 3.94 25.14 -30.12
N GLY A 57 3.15 26.14 -29.74
CA GLY A 57 1.95 26.52 -30.49
C GLY A 57 1.17 27.70 -29.93
N ARG A 58 1.28 28.02 -28.63
CA ARG A 58 0.63 29.20 -28.05
C ARG A 58 1.59 29.91 -27.10
N LYS A 59 1.88 31.17 -27.42
CA LYS A 59 2.72 32.09 -26.66
C LYS A 59 1.98 32.48 -25.37
N GLU A 60 1.87 31.55 -24.43
CA GLU A 60 1.60 31.89 -23.02
C GLU A 60 2.94 31.86 -22.30
N ALA A 61 3.27 32.95 -21.62
CA ALA A 61 4.46 33.08 -20.80
C ALA A 61 4.41 31.99 -19.72
N ASN A 62 5.10 30.87 -19.99
CA ASN A 62 4.99 29.67 -19.20
C ASN A 62 5.99 29.75 -18.05
N THR A 63 5.72 30.60 -17.07
CA THR A 63 6.20 30.39 -15.70
C THR A 63 5.37 29.26 -15.08
N ALA A 64 5.44 28.07 -15.67
CA ALA A 64 4.87 26.87 -15.07
C ALA A 64 5.85 26.45 -13.97
N SER A 65 5.72 27.06 -12.80
CA SER A 65 6.31 26.50 -11.60
C SER A 65 5.79 25.07 -11.43
N ALA A 66 6.58 24.20 -10.81
CA ALA A 66 6.18 22.85 -10.42
C ALA A 66 4.93 22.82 -9.50
N SER A 67 4.41 23.99 -9.09
CA SER A 67 3.21 24.19 -8.29
C SER A 67 2.00 24.66 -9.12
N SER A 68 2.07 24.71 -10.46
CA SER A 68 0.90 25.11 -11.27
C SER A 68 -0.17 24.01 -11.32
N GLU A 69 -1.44 24.39 -11.27
CA GLU A 69 -2.58 23.47 -11.42
C GLU A 69 -2.52 22.69 -12.76
N LYS A 70 -2.07 23.37 -13.84
CA LYS A 70 -1.85 22.73 -15.15
C LYS A 70 -0.80 21.61 -15.08
N PHE A 71 0.25 21.78 -14.28
CA PHE A 71 1.27 20.75 -14.07
C PHE A 71 0.68 19.56 -13.31
N ARG A 72 0.01 19.80 -12.18
CA ARG A 72 -0.62 18.74 -11.38
C ARG A 72 -1.62 17.92 -12.18
N LYS A 73 -2.50 18.57 -12.96
CA LYS A 73 -3.47 17.88 -13.83
C LYS A 73 -2.80 16.92 -14.81
N ARG A 74 -1.70 17.33 -15.45
CA ARG A 74 -0.94 16.46 -16.38
C ARG A 74 -0.33 15.24 -15.66
N VAL A 75 0.18 15.43 -14.44
CA VAL A 75 0.68 14.31 -13.62
C VAL A 75 -0.47 13.38 -13.24
N SER A 76 -1.59 13.91 -12.74
CA SER A 76 -2.77 13.13 -12.38
C SER A 76 -3.33 12.34 -13.56
N GLU A 77 -3.37 12.91 -14.77
CA GLU A 77 -3.78 12.22 -16.00
C GLU A 77 -2.82 11.06 -16.35
N SER A 78 -1.51 11.26 -16.19
CA SER A 78 -0.51 10.20 -16.40
C SER A 78 -0.71 9.05 -15.41
N VAL A 79 -0.88 9.36 -14.12
CA VAL A 79 -1.16 8.36 -13.07
C VAL A 79 -2.48 7.63 -13.36
N LYS A 80 -3.53 8.35 -13.79
CA LYS A 80 -4.81 7.76 -14.20
C LYS A 80 -4.65 6.77 -15.35
N SER A 81 -3.82 7.09 -16.34
CA SER A 81 -3.56 6.21 -17.48
C SER A 81 -2.83 4.93 -17.07
N ALA A 82 -2.04 4.96 -16.00
CA ALA A 82 -1.29 3.82 -15.47
C ALA A 82 -1.99 3.12 -14.29
N ARG A 83 -3.25 3.49 -13.96
CA ARG A 83 -3.95 3.06 -12.73
C ARG A 83 -4.03 1.56 -12.51
N GLU A 84 -4.06 0.76 -13.58
CA GLU A 84 -4.16 -0.70 -13.49
C GLU A 84 -2.88 -1.37 -12.97
N SER A 85 -1.77 -0.62 -12.90
CA SER A 85 -0.46 -1.10 -12.40
C SER A 85 -0.04 -0.46 -11.07
N LEU A 86 -0.86 0.43 -10.50
CA LEU A 86 -0.53 1.21 -9.31
C LEU A 86 -1.56 0.92 -8.23
N PHE A 87 -1.18 0.15 -7.20
CA PHE A 87 -2.10 -0.34 -6.17
C PHE A 87 -1.84 0.32 -4.83
N VAL A 88 -2.91 0.68 -4.12
CA VAL A 88 -2.89 1.07 -2.71
C VAL A 88 -3.59 -0.01 -1.90
N ILE A 89 -2.82 -0.71 -1.08
CA ILE A 89 -3.30 -1.82 -0.24
C ILE A 89 -3.46 -1.33 1.19
N ALA A 90 -4.71 -1.27 1.67
CA ALA A 90 -4.99 -0.89 3.04
C ALA A 90 -4.80 -2.09 3.98
N LEU A 91 -3.79 -2.00 4.85
CA LEU A 91 -3.50 -2.97 5.91
C LEU A 91 -4.18 -2.65 7.24
N GLN A 92 -4.85 -1.50 7.32
CA GLN A 92 -5.61 -1.06 8.49
C GLN A 92 -7.05 -0.74 8.08
N PRO A 93 -8.06 -1.08 8.89
CA PRO A 93 -9.44 -0.74 8.60
C PRO A 93 -9.66 0.77 8.73
N THR A 94 -10.56 1.32 7.89
CA THR A 94 -11.04 2.69 8.02
C THR A 94 -12.46 2.69 8.57
N CYS A 95 -12.73 3.54 9.55
CA CYS A 95 -14.07 3.63 10.12
C CYS A 95 -15.07 4.17 9.09
N ALA A 96 -16.17 3.45 8.87
CA ALA A 96 -17.19 3.83 7.90
C ALA A 96 -17.88 5.19 8.24
N THR A 97 -17.97 5.52 9.53
CA THR A 97 -18.62 6.75 10.03
C THR A 97 -17.69 7.96 10.01
N CYS A 98 -16.60 7.93 10.79
CA CYS A 98 -15.71 9.09 10.93
C CYS A 98 -14.59 9.16 9.89
N LYS A 99 -14.48 8.15 9.02
CA LYS A 99 -13.45 8.04 7.97
C LYS A 99 -12.00 8.00 8.49
N GLN A 100 -11.79 7.87 9.79
CA GLN A 100 -10.47 7.74 10.39
C GLN A 100 -9.95 6.31 10.27
N LEU A 101 -8.64 6.17 10.02
CA LEU A 101 -7.96 4.88 10.12
C LEU A 101 -8.01 4.37 11.57
N ILE A 102 -8.23 3.07 11.72
CA ILE A 102 -8.22 2.39 13.01
C ILE A 102 -6.89 1.64 13.12
N VAL A 103 -5.95 2.21 13.88
CA VAL A 103 -4.60 1.67 14.03
C VAL A 103 -4.43 1.12 15.44
N ASN A 104 -3.96 -0.12 15.56
CA ASN A 104 -3.65 -0.79 16.85
C ASN A 104 -4.78 -0.69 17.90
N ALA A 105 -6.04 -0.64 17.44
CA ALA A 105 -7.21 -0.51 18.30
C ALA A 105 -8.27 -1.54 17.95
N ALA A 106 -9.10 -1.90 18.94
CA ALA A 106 -10.25 -2.76 18.70
C ALA A 106 -11.26 -2.06 17.78
N TYR A 107 -11.83 -2.83 16.86
CA TYR A 107 -12.83 -2.36 15.91
C TYR A 107 -14.00 -3.32 15.83
N TRP A 108 -15.11 -2.87 15.26
CA TRP A 108 -16.30 -3.67 15.06
C TRP A 108 -16.53 -3.87 13.57
N ARG A 109 -16.67 -5.13 13.17
CA ARG A 109 -16.94 -5.53 11.79
C ARG A 109 -18.42 -5.83 11.65
N ALA A 110 -19.06 -5.23 10.66
CA ALA A 110 -20.35 -5.66 10.16
C ALA A 110 -20.13 -6.36 8.81
N ALA A 111 -20.39 -7.67 8.80
CA ALA A 111 -20.31 -8.47 7.58
C ALA A 111 -21.48 -8.13 6.66
N SER A 112 -21.19 -7.89 5.39
CA SER A 112 -22.20 -7.67 4.37
C SER A 112 -22.23 -8.86 3.43
N VAL A 113 -23.39 -9.50 3.26
CA VAL A 113 -23.55 -10.59 2.29
C VAL A 113 -23.42 -10.01 0.88
N GLY A 114 -22.28 -10.25 0.23
CA GLY A 114 -22.01 -9.82 -1.14
C GLY A 114 -21.34 -8.45 -1.32
N ALA A 115 -21.09 -7.69 -0.25
CA ALA A 115 -20.34 -6.43 -0.30
C ALA A 115 -19.09 -6.43 0.58
N VAL A 116 -18.30 -5.36 0.47
CA VAL A 116 -17.09 -5.15 1.30
C VAL A 116 -17.52 -4.99 2.75
N ASP A 117 -16.82 -5.68 3.66
CA ASP A 117 -17.04 -5.53 5.09
C ASP A 117 -16.94 -4.06 5.52
N THR A 118 -17.79 -3.66 6.46
CA THR A 118 -17.72 -2.32 7.05
C THR A 118 -17.17 -2.38 8.46
N TYR A 119 -16.33 -1.40 8.79
CA TYR A 119 -15.60 -1.36 10.04
C TYR A 119 -15.94 -0.09 10.83
N TYR A 120 -16.05 -0.22 12.15
CA TYR A 120 -16.39 0.87 13.05
C TYR A 120 -15.38 0.95 14.21
N CYS A 121 -14.97 2.18 14.55
CA CYS A 121 -14.12 2.40 15.71
C CYS A 121 -14.94 2.36 17.01
N SER A 122 -14.26 2.33 18.15
CA SER A 122 -14.89 2.33 19.49
C SER A 122 -15.85 3.49 19.73
N LYS A 123 -15.59 4.65 19.12
CA LYS A 123 -16.43 5.85 19.25
C LYS A 123 -17.70 5.78 18.40
N CYS A 124 -17.68 5.03 17.29
CA CYS A 124 -18.77 4.99 16.32
C CYS A 124 -19.61 3.71 16.40
N GLN A 125 -19.14 2.67 17.10
CA GLN A 125 -19.82 1.36 17.17
C GLN A 125 -21.24 1.42 17.74
N SER A 126 -21.52 2.26 18.73
CA SER A 126 -22.85 2.35 19.36
C SER A 126 -23.89 2.95 18.40
N ALA A 127 -23.53 4.01 17.70
CA ALA A 127 -24.38 4.61 16.67
C ALA A 127 -24.61 3.64 15.49
N ALA A 128 -23.57 2.90 15.10
CA ALA A 128 -23.69 1.87 14.07
C ALA A 128 -24.62 0.74 14.50
N ALA A 129 -24.51 0.25 15.75
CA ALA A 129 -25.38 -0.78 16.29
C ALA A 129 -26.85 -0.33 16.35
N ALA A 130 -27.10 0.92 16.74
CA ALA A 130 -28.44 1.49 16.76
C ALA A 130 -29.04 1.59 15.34
N ALA A 131 -28.24 1.98 14.34
CA ALA A 131 -28.69 2.03 12.95
C ALA A 131 -29.03 0.64 12.39
N VAL A 132 -28.19 -0.37 12.66
CA VAL A 132 -28.45 -1.76 12.24
C VAL A 132 -29.72 -2.31 12.91
N ALA A 133 -29.91 -2.06 14.21
CA ALA A 133 -31.11 -2.46 14.94
C ALA A 133 -32.38 -1.76 14.41
N ALA A 134 -32.31 -0.46 14.11
CA ALA A 134 -33.44 0.29 13.55
C ALA A 134 -33.85 -0.22 12.15
N THR A 135 -32.87 -0.65 11.34
CA THR A 135 -33.13 -1.22 10.02
C THR A 135 -33.79 -2.60 10.13
N ALA A 136 -33.38 -3.42 11.11
CA ALA A 136 -34.01 -4.72 11.38
C ALA A 136 -35.50 -4.59 11.77
N THR A 137 -35.87 -3.57 12.54
CA THR A 137 -37.28 -3.32 12.92
C THR A 137 -38.16 -2.85 11.76
N ALA A 138 -37.60 -2.25 10.70
CA ALA A 138 -38.38 -1.75 9.55
C ALA A 138 -38.74 -2.83 8.52
N THR A 139 -38.06 -3.99 8.54
CA THR A 139 -38.19 -5.05 7.53
C THR A 139 -38.97 -6.28 8.01
N ALA A 140 -39.79 -6.14 9.06
CA ALA A 140 -40.60 -7.21 9.64
C ALA A 140 -41.78 -7.63 8.75
N THR A 141 -41.50 -8.13 7.55
CA THR A 141 -42.40 -8.98 6.75
C THR A 141 -41.63 -10.23 6.29
N GLY A 142 -41.62 -11.25 7.15
CA GLY A 142 -41.66 -12.66 6.73
C GLY A 142 -40.55 -13.24 5.85
N ALA A 143 -39.27 -13.00 6.15
CA ALA A 143 -38.18 -13.89 5.71
C ALA A 143 -37.05 -13.86 6.74
N ALA A 144 -36.45 -15.00 7.05
CA ALA A 144 -35.37 -15.13 8.03
C ALA A 144 -34.14 -14.30 7.61
N VAL A 145 -34.02 -13.09 8.16
CA VAL A 145 -32.87 -12.21 7.96
C VAL A 145 -31.82 -12.63 8.98
N GLU A 146 -30.69 -13.12 8.48
CA GLU A 146 -29.48 -13.38 9.25
C GLU A 146 -29.07 -12.08 9.96
N GLU A 147 -29.08 -12.10 11.29
CA GLU A 147 -28.87 -10.94 12.13
C GLU A 147 -27.44 -10.39 11.90
N VAL A 148 -27.31 -9.22 11.27
CA VAL A 148 -26.01 -8.57 11.03
C VAL A 148 -25.47 -8.04 12.36
N ALA A 149 -24.95 -8.94 13.20
CA ALA A 149 -24.36 -8.58 14.47
C ALA A 149 -22.97 -7.96 14.25
N LEU A 150 -22.71 -6.82 14.90
CA LEU A 150 -21.38 -6.20 14.92
C LEU A 150 -20.43 -7.08 15.74
N VAL A 151 -19.45 -7.68 15.07
CA VAL A 151 -18.44 -8.53 15.72
C VAL A 151 -17.25 -7.67 16.13
N LYS A 152 -16.94 -7.64 17.42
CA LYS A 152 -15.74 -6.98 17.94
C LYS A 152 -14.50 -7.78 17.55
N VAL A 153 -13.52 -7.10 16.95
CA VAL A 153 -12.21 -7.64 16.59
C VAL A 153 -11.15 -6.90 17.39
N SER A 154 -10.32 -7.66 18.10
CA SER A 154 -9.15 -7.12 18.80
C SER A 154 -8.04 -6.81 17.80
N PRO A 155 -7.25 -5.75 18.02
CA PRO A 155 -6.12 -5.45 17.15
C PRO A 155 -5.11 -6.60 17.22
N PRO A 156 -4.40 -6.91 16.12
CA PRO A 156 -3.28 -7.83 16.17
C PRO A 156 -2.24 -7.29 17.16
N ASN A 157 -1.64 -8.17 17.99
CA ASN A 157 -0.63 -7.77 18.95
C ASN A 157 0.73 -7.55 18.26
N PHE A 158 0.83 -6.50 17.45
CA PHE A 158 2.06 -6.14 16.76
C PHE A 158 3.17 -5.77 17.75
N VAL A 159 2.82 -5.16 18.89
CA VAL A 159 3.80 -4.80 19.92
C VAL A 159 4.47 -6.04 20.46
N GLU A 160 3.74 -7.10 20.82
CA GLU A 160 4.35 -8.35 21.30
C GLU A 160 5.10 -9.10 20.17
N ALA A 161 4.60 -9.07 18.94
CA ALA A 161 5.29 -9.65 17.79
C ALA A 161 6.63 -8.94 17.48
N CYS A 162 6.68 -7.61 17.61
CA CYS A 162 7.90 -6.81 17.41
C CYS A 162 8.80 -6.79 18.66
N SER A 163 8.24 -6.92 19.87
CA SER A 163 8.99 -6.90 21.15
C SER A 163 9.68 -8.21 21.49
N ASN A 164 9.40 -9.30 20.75
CA ASN A 164 10.18 -10.54 20.86
C ASN A 164 11.59 -10.42 20.25
N SER A 165 11.97 -9.26 19.70
CA SER A 165 13.35 -8.92 19.38
C SER A 165 14.09 -8.38 20.61
N LYS A 166 14.43 -9.27 21.56
CA LYS A 166 15.54 -8.99 22.50
C LYS A 166 16.90 -8.92 21.79
N THR A 167 16.92 -9.25 20.51
CA THR A 167 18.03 -9.02 19.60
C THR A 167 17.79 -7.65 18.99
N GLU A 168 18.61 -6.64 19.32
CA GLU A 168 18.79 -5.52 18.40
C GLU A 168 19.10 -6.15 17.04
N GLU A 169 18.18 -6.05 16.07
CA GLU A 169 18.43 -6.61 14.75
C GLU A 169 19.61 -5.84 14.15
N ALA A 170 20.81 -6.38 14.34
CA ALA A 170 22.02 -5.83 13.78
C ALA A 170 21.80 -5.68 12.28
N GLU A 171 22.11 -4.48 11.76
CA GLU A 171 22.01 -4.20 10.34
C GLU A 171 22.83 -5.24 9.57
N MET A 172 22.14 -6.19 8.95
CA MET A 172 22.76 -7.25 8.16
C MET A 172 23.13 -6.67 6.81
N SER A 173 24.35 -6.17 6.67
CA SER A 173 24.90 -5.75 5.37
C SER A 173 25.62 -6.91 4.68
N CYS A 174 25.34 -7.05 3.40
CA CYS A 174 26.12 -7.84 2.46
C CYS A 174 26.31 -6.97 1.22
N PRO A 175 27.46 -6.30 1.01
CA PRO A 175 27.66 -5.40 -0.13
C PRO A 175 27.41 -6.04 -1.49
N PHE A 176 27.49 -7.38 -1.56
CA PHE A 176 27.13 -8.16 -2.73
C PHE A 176 25.62 -8.06 -3.07
N LEU A 177 24.75 -7.94 -2.07
CA LEU A 177 23.29 -8.06 -2.14
C LEU A 177 22.52 -6.82 -1.66
N ASP A 178 23.16 -5.85 -1.01
CA ASP A 178 22.49 -4.67 -0.41
C ASP A 178 21.64 -3.90 -1.42
N TYR A 179 22.12 -3.80 -2.67
CA TYR A 179 21.41 -3.11 -3.74
C TYR A 179 21.28 -3.97 -4.98
N ARG A 180 20.12 -3.89 -5.64
CA ARG A 180 19.85 -4.60 -6.90
C ARG A 180 20.90 -4.32 -7.99
N PRO A 181 21.33 -3.08 -8.26
CA PRO A 181 22.37 -2.83 -9.28
C PRO A 181 23.68 -3.54 -8.95
N ASN A 182 24.11 -3.53 -7.69
CA ASN A 182 25.32 -4.20 -7.23
C ASN A 182 25.19 -5.72 -7.42
N MET A 183 24.07 -6.30 -6.97
CA MET A 183 23.81 -7.73 -7.15
C MET A 183 23.85 -8.13 -8.63
N LEU A 184 23.22 -7.36 -9.53
CA LEU A 184 23.20 -7.67 -10.95
C LEU A 184 24.60 -7.60 -11.56
N LYS A 185 25.35 -6.53 -11.26
CA LYS A 185 26.74 -6.36 -11.72
C LYS A 185 27.63 -7.50 -11.22
N ASN A 186 27.53 -7.84 -9.93
CA ASN A 186 28.31 -8.91 -9.34
C ASN A 186 27.95 -10.28 -9.94
N CYS A 187 26.67 -10.53 -10.23
CA CYS A 187 26.24 -11.75 -10.93
C CYS A 187 26.81 -11.82 -12.35
N GLU A 188 26.86 -10.69 -13.06
CA GLU A 188 27.45 -10.62 -14.40
C GLU A 188 28.95 -10.94 -14.36
N GLU A 189 29.69 -10.28 -13.47
CA GLU A 189 31.14 -10.46 -13.27
C GLU A 189 31.50 -11.90 -12.86
N HIS A 190 30.67 -12.55 -12.03
CA HIS A 190 30.91 -13.92 -11.54
C HIS A 190 30.17 -15.00 -12.35
N HIS A 191 29.51 -14.61 -13.44
CA HIS A 191 28.74 -15.51 -14.31
C HIS A 191 27.65 -16.32 -13.57
N TYR A 192 27.02 -15.71 -12.57
CA TYR A 192 25.86 -16.29 -11.88
C TYR A 192 24.61 -16.13 -12.73
N GLN A 193 24.09 -17.27 -13.20
CA GLN A 193 22.96 -17.34 -14.12
C GLN A 193 21.78 -18.07 -13.48
N PHE A 194 20.56 -17.64 -13.86
CA PHE A 194 19.29 -18.17 -13.35
C PHE A 194 18.36 -18.67 -14.47
N ASP A 195 18.91 -18.94 -15.64
CA ASP A 195 18.19 -19.34 -16.85
C ASP A 195 18.04 -20.88 -17.00
N SER A 196 18.72 -21.68 -16.17
CA SER A 196 18.44 -23.12 -16.03
C SER A 196 18.53 -23.56 -14.58
N PHE A 197 17.81 -24.63 -14.23
CA PHE A 197 17.77 -25.15 -12.85
C PHE A 197 19.16 -25.46 -12.28
N ARG A 198 20.04 -26.07 -13.08
CA ARG A 198 21.41 -26.40 -12.66
C ARG A 198 22.23 -25.13 -12.38
N ARG A 199 22.11 -24.11 -13.24
CA ARG A 199 22.81 -22.83 -13.08
C ARG A 199 22.26 -22.03 -11.91
N ALA A 200 20.93 -21.98 -11.76
CA ALA A 200 20.28 -21.35 -10.61
C ALA A 200 20.73 -21.99 -9.27
N LYS A 201 20.82 -23.32 -9.19
CA LYS A 201 21.35 -24.01 -8.00
C LYS A 201 22.77 -23.58 -7.65
N TYR A 202 23.66 -23.54 -8.65
CA TYR A 202 25.03 -23.11 -8.45
C TYR A 202 25.10 -21.65 -8.01
N SER A 203 24.40 -20.75 -8.71
CA SER A 203 24.31 -19.33 -8.39
C SER A 203 23.78 -19.12 -6.97
N THR A 204 22.68 -19.76 -6.58
CA THR A 204 22.13 -19.68 -5.22
C THR A 204 23.11 -20.20 -4.17
N MET A 205 23.79 -21.32 -4.41
CA MET A 205 24.82 -21.83 -3.50
C MET A 205 25.93 -20.79 -3.30
N MET A 206 26.37 -20.14 -4.38
CA MET A 206 27.40 -19.10 -4.30
C MET A 206 26.90 -17.84 -3.58
N LEU A 207 25.65 -17.41 -3.80
CA LEU A 207 25.06 -16.28 -3.06
C LEU A 207 25.01 -16.56 -1.55
N VAL A 208 24.60 -17.77 -1.16
CA VAL A 208 24.59 -18.19 0.26
C VAL A 208 26.00 -18.19 0.83
N TYR A 209 26.99 -18.63 0.05
CA TYR A 209 28.40 -18.55 0.45
C TYR A 209 28.85 -17.10 0.67
N GLN A 210 28.52 -16.17 -0.22
CA GLN A 210 28.88 -14.75 -0.10
C GLN A 210 28.24 -14.07 1.13
N ILE A 211 26.97 -14.37 1.41
CA ILE A 211 26.30 -13.90 2.64
C ILE A 211 27.07 -14.42 3.86
N SER A 212 27.35 -15.72 3.89
CA SER A 212 27.98 -16.39 5.03
C SER A 212 29.42 -15.92 5.26
N SER A 213 30.20 -15.70 4.19
CA SER A 213 31.57 -15.19 4.28
C SER A 213 31.60 -13.75 4.78
N THR A 214 30.69 -12.91 4.29
CA THR A 214 30.59 -11.50 4.70
C THR A 214 30.21 -11.39 6.17
N GLN A 215 29.20 -12.13 6.62
CA GLN A 215 28.78 -12.14 8.03
C GLN A 215 29.89 -12.65 8.97
N ARG A 216 30.65 -13.67 8.57
CA ARG A 216 31.81 -14.15 9.35
C ARG A 216 32.96 -13.15 9.41
N SER A 217 33.10 -12.30 8.40
CA SER A 217 34.18 -11.30 8.35
C SER A 217 33.84 -10.02 9.13
N ALA A 218 32.56 -9.82 9.46
CA ALA A 218 32.06 -8.68 10.20
C ALA A 218 31.98 -8.91 11.73
N GLN A 219 32.26 -10.13 12.20
CA GLN A 219 32.38 -10.51 13.62
C GLN A 219 33.84 -10.44 14.08
#